data_AF-A0A936SUJ4-F1
#
_entry.id   AF-A0A936SUJ4-F1
#
_cell.length_a   1.000
_cell.length_b   1.000
_cell.length_c   1.000
_cell.angle_alpha   90.00
_cell.angle_beta   90.00
_cell.angle_gamma   90.00
#
_symmetry.space_group_name_H-M   'P 1'
#
loop_
_entity.id
_entity.type
_entity.pdbx_description
1 polymer ?
#
loop_
_entity_poly.entity_id
_entity_poly.type
_entity_poly.pdbx_seq_one_letter_code
_entity_poly.pdbx_strand_id
1 'polypeptide(L)' 'MLSPIMKRVKGRYWVVAVAIGIGAASATGCATESPKPVPTMTPEQVKSNADKSFERLKQEEKNRALGSGAVSY' A
#
# COMPACT_ATOMS: atom_id res chain seq x y z
N MET A 1 42.09 36.26 17.05
CA MET A 1 40.98 35.57 17.75
C MET A 1 39.86 35.04 16.84
N LEU A 2 40.02 34.96 15.51
CA LEU A 2 38.94 34.50 14.60
C LEU A 2 38.87 32.97 14.39
N SER A 3 39.95 32.26 14.67
CA SER A 3 40.09 30.81 14.44
C SER A 3 39.01 29.92 15.12
N PRO A 4 38.59 30.17 16.37
CA PRO A 4 37.56 29.33 17.01
C PRO A 4 36.15 29.57 16.45
N ILE A 5 35.85 30.78 15.99
CA ILE A 5 34.54 31.14 15.42
C ILE A 5 34.34 30.42 14.09
N MET A 6 35.36 30.43 13.22
CA MET A 6 35.32 29.73 11.93
C MET A 6 35.16 28.21 12.07
N LYS A 7 35.76 27.60 13.10
CA LYS A 7 35.59 26.16 13.39
C LYS A 7 34.15 25.82 13.77
N ARG A 8 33.50 26.65 14.60
CA ARG A 8 32.09 26.46 14.97
C ARG A 8 31.15 26.66 13.80
N VAL A 9 31.42 27.67 12.97
CA VAL A 9 30.63 27.96 11.77
C VAL A 9 30.71 26.81 10.77
N LYS A 10 31.93 26.30 10.50
CA LYS A 10 32.16 25.16 9.59
C LYS A 10 31.48 23.88 10.07
N GLY A 11 31.54 23.59 11.37
CA GLY A 11 30.83 22.46 11.97
C GLY A 11 29.31 22.60 11.87
N ARG A 12 28.77 23.80 12.08
CA ARG A 12 27.33 24.07 12.00
C ARG A 12 26.79 23.92 10.58
N TYR A 13 27.55 24.39 9.57
CA TYR A 13 27.22 24.15 8.17
C TYR A 13 27.23 22.66 7.80
N TRP A 14 28.18 21.90 8.34
CA TRP A 14 28.27 20.46 8.08
C TRP A 14 27.07 19.69 8.65
N VAL A 15 26.65 20.02 9.88
CA VAL A 15 25.44 19.44 10.51
C VAL A 15 24.18 19.77 9.70
N VAL A 16 24.03 21.02 9.23
CA VAL A 16 22.89 21.42 8.41
C VAL A 16 22.87 20.68 7.07
N ALA A 17 24.03 20.53 6.41
CA ALA A 17 24.12 19.81 5.15
C ALA A 17 23.72 18.33 5.29
N VAL A 18 24.15 17.66 6.37
CA VAL A 18 23.76 16.28 6.66
C VAL A 18 22.27 16.14 6.94
N ALA A 19 21.69 17.05 7.74
CA ALA A 19 20.26 17.04 8.05
C ALA A 19 19.38 17.19 6.80
N ILE A 20 19.77 18.08 5.88
CA ILE A 20 19.09 18.26 4.59
C ILE A 20 19.20 17.00 3.73
N GLY A 21 20.37 16.38 3.65
CA GLY A 21 20.57 15.15 2.88
C GLY A 21 19.71 13.99 3.37
N ILE A 22 19.62 13.80 4.69
CA ILE A 22 18.78 12.77 5.30
C ILE A 22 17.29 13.05 5.03
N GLY A 23 16.85 14.30 5.20
CA GLY A 23 15.46 14.70 4.94
C GLY A 23 15.03 14.57 3.48
N ALA A 24 15.95 14.82 2.53
CA ALA A 24 15.68 14.62 1.12
C ALA A 24 15.58 13.13 0.76
N ALA A 25 16.46 12.28 1.32
CA ALA A 25 16.44 10.84 1.07
C ALA A 25 15.17 10.16 1.62
N SER A 26 14.68 10.57 2.79
CA SER A 26 13.45 10.02 3.38
C SER A 26 12.19 10.38 2.59
N ALA A 27 12.19 11.52 1.87
CA ALA A 27 11.07 11.93 1.02
C ALA A 27 10.92 11.08 -0.26
N THR A 28 11.98 10.38 -0.69
CA THR A 28 11.98 9.57 -1.93
C THR A 28 11.56 8.10 -1.74
N GLY A 29 11.16 7.68 -0.52
CA GLY A 29 11.09 6.27 -0.13
C GLY A 29 9.78 5.50 -0.35
N CYS A 30 8.68 6.11 -0.81
CA CYS A 30 7.37 5.43 -0.76
C CYS A 30 6.67 5.11 -2.09
N ALA A 31 7.25 5.44 -3.26
CA ALA A 31 6.54 5.24 -4.53
C ALA A 31 7.46 4.87 -5.71
N THR A 32 8.60 4.24 -5.46
CA THR A 32 9.56 3.89 -6.52
C THR A 32 9.17 2.64 -7.31
N GLU A 33 8.25 1.81 -6.80
CA GLU A 33 7.71 0.71 -7.57
C GLU A 33 6.63 1.23 -8.52
N SER A 34 6.99 1.40 -9.80
CA SER A 34 6.00 1.62 -10.87
C SER A 34 4.92 0.53 -10.77
N PRO A 35 3.62 0.88 -10.79
CA PRO A 35 2.56 -0.12 -10.76
C PRO A 35 2.81 -1.13 -11.87
N LYS A 36 3.06 -2.39 -11.50
CA LYS A 36 3.17 -3.47 -12.48
C LYS A 36 1.91 -3.43 -13.37
N PRO A 37 2.04 -3.58 -14.69
CA PRO A 37 0.89 -3.62 -15.58
C PRO A 37 -0.11 -4.64 -15.05
N VAL A 38 -1.23 -4.15 -14.51
CA VAL A 38 -2.27 -5.03 -14.00
C VAL A 38 -2.88 -5.70 -15.22
N PRO A 39 -2.94 -7.04 -15.28
CA PRO A 39 -3.57 -7.72 -16.41
C PRO A 39 -4.97 -7.15 -16.60
N THR A 40 -5.21 -6.50 -17.74
CA THR A 40 -6.52 -5.95 -18.05
C THR A 40 -7.45 -7.14 -18.30
N MET A 41 -8.33 -7.43 -17.34
CA MET A 41 -9.30 -8.51 -17.53
C MET A 41 -10.24 -8.14 -18.67
N THR A 42 -10.46 -9.08 -19.58
CA THR A 42 -11.40 -8.86 -20.68
C THR A 42 -12.83 -8.82 -20.12
N PRO A 43 -13.78 -8.14 -20.79
CA PRO A 43 -15.17 -8.10 -20.35
C PRO A 43 -15.78 -9.51 -20.14
N GLU A 44 -15.41 -10.46 -21.00
CA GLU A 44 -15.82 -11.86 -20.89
C GLU A 44 -15.29 -12.54 -19.61
N GLN A 45 -14.05 -12.25 -19.20
CA GLN A 45 -13.48 -12.76 -17.95
C GLN A 45 -14.18 -12.17 -16.73
N VAL A 46 -14.51 -10.87 -16.77
CA VAL A 46 -15.25 -10.20 -15.70
C VAL A 46 -16.64 -10.82 -15.57
N LYS A 47 -17.34 -11.03 -16.68
CA LYS A 47 -18.66 -11.67 -16.70
C LYS A 47 -18.61 -13.09 -16.14
N SER A 48 -17.67 -13.92 -16.63
CA SER A 48 -17.52 -15.30 -16.16
C SER A 48 -17.17 -15.38 -14.68
N ASN A 49 -16.29 -14.50 -14.19
CA ASN A 49 -15.96 -14.43 -12.75
C ASN A 49 -17.17 -14.00 -11.91
N ALA A 50 -17.98 -13.05 -12.39
CA ALA A 50 -19.19 -12.61 -11.72
C ALA A 50 -20.22 -13.75 -11.63
N ASP A 51 -20.53 -14.41 -12.77
CA ASP A 51 -21.49 -15.52 -12.84
C ASP A 51 -21.08 -16.66 -11.89
N LYS A 52 -19.80 -17.04 -11.88
CA LYS A 52 -19.27 -18.07 -10.98
C LYS A 52 -19.40 -17.68 -9.51
N SER A 53 -19.21 -16.40 -9.20
CA SER A 53 -19.34 -15.88 -7.84
C SER A 53 -20.80 -15.91 -7.38
N PHE A 54 -21.73 -15.53 -8.24
CA PHE A 54 -23.17 -15.61 -7.96
C PHE A 54 -23.65 -17.04 -7.72
N GLU A 55 -23.25 -17.99 -8.55
CA GLU A 55 -23.61 -19.40 -8.37
C GLU A 55 -23.04 -19.96 -7.05
N ARG A 56 -21.80 -19.58 -6.69
CA ARG A 56 -21.21 -19.97 -5.41
C ARG A 56 -21.98 -19.38 -4.23
N LEU A 57 -22.34 -18.09 -4.28
CA LEU A 57 -23.14 -17.46 -3.22
C LEU A 57 -24.51 -18.14 -3.07
N LYS A 58 -25.14 -18.54 -4.17
CA LYS A 58 -26.41 -19.28 -4.14
C LYS A 58 -26.27 -20.65 -3.49
N GLN A 59 -25.16 -21.35 -3.76
CA GLN A 59 -24.86 -22.62 -3.10
C GLN A 59 -24.57 -22.44 -1.60
N GLU A 60 -23.82 -21.40 -1.24
CA GLU A 60 -23.52 -21.07 0.17
C GLU A 60 -24.81 -20.73 0.94
N GLU A 61 -25.73 -19.98 0.33
CA GLU A 61 -27.03 -19.66 0.94
C GLU A 61 -27.93 -20.89 1.06
N LYS A 62 -27.98 -21.75 0.03
CA LYS A 62 -28.70 -23.02 0.09
C LYS A 62 -28.13 -23.93 1.18
N ASN A 63 -26.80 -23.99 1.31
CA ASN A 63 -26.14 -24.76 2.37
C ASN A 63 -26.39 -24.15 3.76
N ARG A 64 -26.49 -22.82 3.88
CA ARG A 64 -26.98 -22.18 5.11
C ARG A 64 -28.44 -22.54 5.41
N ALA A 65 -29.33 -22.50 4.43
CA ALA A 65 -30.73 -22.86 4.63
C ALA A 65 -30.90 -24.33 5.04
N LEU A 66 -30.09 -25.24 4.49
CA LEU A 66 -30.08 -26.65 4.86
C LEU A 66 -29.36 -26.93 6.19
N GLY A 67 -28.35 -26.12 6.54
CA GLY A 67 -27.64 -26.17 7.83
C GLY A 67 -28.33 -25.38 8.95
N SER A 68 -29.35 -24.58 8.63
CA SER A 68 -30.15 -23.78 9.57
C SER A 68 -31.48 -24.46 9.90
N GLY A 69 -31.44 -25.79 10.04
CA GLY A 69 -32.34 -26.45 10.97
C GLY A 69 -31.96 -26.03 12.39
N ALA A 70 -32.75 -25.16 13.01
CA ALA A 70 -32.78 -24.83 14.45
C ALA A 70 -31.88 -23.71 14.99
N VAL A 71 -32.04 -22.48 14.49
CA VAL A 71 -32.06 -21.33 15.42
C VAL A 71 -33.30 -20.49 15.12
N SER A 72 -34.40 -20.83 15.79
CA SER A 72 -35.50 -19.87 16.00
C SER A 72 -34.97 -18.74 16.88
N TYR A 73 -35.10 -17.50 16.40
CA TYR A 73 -35.13 -16.33 17.29
C TYR A 73 -36.48 -16.25 18.01
#